data_AF-A0A8I2C916-F1
#
_entry.id   AF-A0A8I2C916-F1
#
_cell.length_a   1.000
_cell.length_b   1.000
_cell.length_c   1.000
_cell.angle_alpha   90.00
_cell.angle_beta   90.00
_cell.angle_gamma   90.00
#
_symmetry.space_group_name_H-M   'P 1'
#
loop_
_entity.id
_entity.type
_entity.pdbx_description
1 polymer ?
#
loop_
_entity_poly.entity_id
_entity_poly.type
_entity_poly.pdbx_seq_one_letter_code
_entity_poly.pdbx_strand_id
1 'polypeptide(L)'
;MFTGIVTDIGEITSLKQVAQGQLHRMRIACDYDQTTIADGASIACNGVCLTVVASGTADGKTWFDVDAAAETLGMTTAKHWRQGGRLNLERALKIGDELGGHIVAGHADGIATIVKREDLPDMARFELRTSRELARFIAAKGSVTLDGVSLTVNTVDDVGFSVLIVPHTLAVTTLSGWKAGSEVNIEVDLMARYAARLSEMK
;
A
#
# COMPACT_ATOMS: atom_id res chain seq x y z
N MET A 1 6.76 1.51 -10.68
CA MET A 1 7.67 1.57 -9.52
C MET A 1 7.35 2.81 -8.72
N PHE A 2 7.51 2.72 -7.41
CA PHE A 2 7.13 3.68 -6.39
C PHE A 2 8.23 3.73 -5.33
N THR A 3 8.06 4.56 -4.32
CA THR A 3 9.03 4.78 -3.24
C THR A 3 8.49 4.41 -1.85
N GLY A 4 7.17 4.24 -1.75
CA GLY A 4 6.46 4.11 -0.49
C GLY A 4 6.26 5.45 0.23
N ILE A 5 6.39 6.57 -0.47
CA ILE A 5 6.09 7.90 0.06
C ILE A 5 4.70 8.31 -0.44
N VAL A 6 3.72 8.13 0.43
CA VAL A 6 2.32 8.48 0.16
C VAL A 6 2.19 9.99 -0.02
N THR A 7 1.48 10.38 -1.08
CA THR A 7 1.33 11.79 -1.49
C THR A 7 -0.11 12.28 -1.46
N ASP A 8 -1.08 11.38 -1.30
CA ASP A 8 -2.50 11.73 -1.13
C ASP A 8 -3.28 10.61 -0.42
N ILE A 9 -4.46 10.92 0.11
CA ILE A 9 -5.43 9.95 0.61
C ILE A 9 -6.70 10.02 -0.23
N GLY A 10 -6.87 9.03 -1.11
CA GLY A 10 -8.06 8.91 -1.95
C GLY A 10 -9.28 8.35 -1.20
N GLU A 11 -10.45 8.55 -1.80
CA GLU A 11 -11.72 7.98 -1.34
C GLU A 11 -12.40 7.19 -2.47
N ILE A 12 -12.80 5.96 -2.19
CA ILE A 12 -13.56 5.15 -3.14
C ILE A 12 -15.00 5.69 -3.21
N THR A 13 -15.34 6.37 -4.30
CA THR A 13 -16.68 6.97 -4.48
C THR A 13 -17.67 6.02 -5.17
N SER A 14 -17.16 5.00 -5.87
CA SER A 14 -17.98 3.94 -6.47
C SER A 14 -17.18 2.64 -6.57
N LEU A 15 -17.83 1.51 -6.34
CA LEU A 15 -17.28 0.18 -6.58
C LEU A 15 -18.31 -0.65 -7.33
N LYS A 16 -17.93 -1.20 -8.49
CA LYS A 16 -18.77 -2.06 -9.32
C LYS A 16 -18.05 -3.37 -9.60
N GLN A 17 -18.72 -4.47 -9.29
CA GLN A 17 -18.28 -5.79 -9.72
C GLN A 17 -18.66 -5.99 -11.18
N VAL A 18 -17.68 -6.27 -12.03
CA VAL A 18 -17.85 -6.54 -13.47
C VAL A 18 -17.21 -7.88 -13.80
N ALA A 19 -17.36 -8.35 -15.05
CA ALA A 19 -16.86 -9.66 -15.48
C ALA A 19 -17.26 -10.80 -14.52
N GLN A 20 -18.55 -10.87 -14.18
CA GLN A 20 -19.10 -11.86 -13.23
C GLN A 20 -18.44 -11.84 -11.83
N GLY A 21 -17.93 -10.68 -11.39
CA GLY A 21 -17.30 -10.52 -10.09
C GLY A 21 -15.80 -10.81 -10.06
N GLN A 22 -15.20 -11.16 -11.20
CA GLN A 22 -13.75 -11.39 -11.30
C GLN A 22 -12.94 -10.10 -11.42
N LEU A 23 -13.61 -8.96 -11.60
CA LEU A 23 -13.00 -7.65 -11.75
C LEU A 23 -13.80 -6.64 -10.93
N HIS A 24 -13.14 -5.92 -10.03
CA HIS A 24 -13.74 -4.81 -9.30
C HIS A 24 -13.29 -3.50 -9.93
N ARG A 25 -14.21 -2.78 -10.58
CA ARG A 25 -13.98 -1.42 -11.06
C ARG A 25 -14.27 -0.44 -9.94
N MET A 26 -13.28 0.37 -9.59
CA MET A 26 -13.36 1.32 -8.50
C MET A 26 -13.08 2.73 -9.00
N ARG A 27 -13.94 3.67 -8.63
CA ARG A 27 -13.70 5.10 -8.80
C ARG A 27 -13.10 5.66 -7.52
N ILE A 28 -11.94 6.29 -7.63
CA ILE A 28 -11.22 6.87 -6.51
C ILE A 28 -11.15 8.38 -6.74
N ALA A 29 -11.73 9.16 -5.83
CA ALA A 29 -11.55 10.61 -5.79
C ALA A 29 -10.23 10.93 -5.06
N CYS A 30 -9.51 11.95 -5.53
CA CYS A 30 -8.20 12.34 -5.03
C CYS A 30 -7.94 13.84 -5.26
N ASP A 31 -6.88 14.34 -4.65
CA ASP A 31 -6.43 15.74 -4.75
C ASP A 31 -5.33 15.93 -5.81
N TYR A 32 -4.98 14.87 -6.55
CA TYR A 32 -4.07 14.99 -7.69
C TYR A 32 -4.66 15.87 -8.80
N ASP A 33 -3.80 16.56 -9.54
CA ASP A 33 -4.19 17.25 -10.77
C ASP A 33 -4.54 16.22 -11.86
N GLN A 34 -5.80 16.22 -12.29
CA GLN A 34 -6.33 15.33 -13.33
C GLN A 34 -5.51 15.40 -14.62
N THR A 35 -5.00 16.58 -14.99
CA THR A 35 -4.24 16.76 -16.25
C THR A 35 -2.92 16.00 -16.25
N THR A 36 -2.45 15.58 -15.07
CA THR A 36 -1.23 14.77 -14.91
C THR A 36 -1.50 13.28 -14.92
N ILE A 37 -2.76 12.84 -14.99
CA ILE A 37 -3.17 11.44 -14.97
C ILE A 37 -3.55 11.00 -16.39
N ALA A 38 -2.65 10.28 -17.04
CA ALA A 38 -2.95 9.65 -18.32
C ALA A 38 -3.70 8.33 -18.12
N ASP A 39 -4.59 8.00 -19.06
CA ASP A 39 -5.11 6.63 -19.17
C ASP A 39 -3.93 5.67 -19.40
N GLY A 40 -3.93 4.54 -18.69
CA GLY A 40 -2.81 3.61 -18.65
C GLY A 40 -1.72 3.95 -17.61
N ALA A 41 -1.81 5.08 -16.90
CA ALA A 41 -0.89 5.38 -15.81
C ALA A 41 -1.02 4.38 -14.65
N SER A 42 0.09 4.11 -13.95
CA SER A 42 0.10 3.34 -12.71
C SER A 42 -0.01 4.25 -11.49
N ILE A 43 -0.94 3.93 -10.58
CA ILE A 43 -1.07 4.56 -9.27
C ILE A 43 -1.13 3.45 -8.21
N ALA A 44 -0.29 3.54 -7.18
CA ALA A 44 -0.36 2.63 -6.05
C ALA A 44 -1.52 3.05 -5.14
N CYS A 45 -2.41 2.11 -4.86
CA CYS A 45 -3.57 2.28 -3.98
C CYS A 45 -3.41 1.33 -2.78
N ASN A 46 -3.15 1.87 -1.58
CA ASN A 46 -2.68 1.08 -0.42
C ASN A 46 -1.52 0.13 -0.81
N GLY A 47 -0.57 0.60 -1.62
CA GLY A 47 0.58 -0.18 -2.07
C GLY A 47 0.29 -1.17 -3.20
N VAL A 48 -0.94 -1.26 -3.70
CA VAL A 48 -1.28 -2.08 -4.87
C VAL A 48 -1.18 -1.24 -6.13
N CYS A 49 -0.28 -1.57 -7.03
CA CYS A 49 -0.15 -0.95 -8.34
C CYS A 49 -1.39 -1.26 -9.19
N LEU A 50 -2.17 -0.23 -9.50
CA LEU A 50 -3.35 -0.35 -10.36
C LEU A 50 -3.23 0.59 -11.55
N THR A 51 -3.73 0.12 -12.70
CA THR A 51 -3.73 0.88 -13.94
C THR A 51 -5.00 1.73 -14.03
N VAL A 52 -4.82 3.02 -14.29
CA VAL A 52 -5.91 3.97 -14.55
C VAL A 52 -6.57 3.60 -15.88
N VAL A 53 -7.88 3.36 -15.86
CA VAL A 53 -8.68 3.03 -17.06
C VAL A 53 -9.53 4.21 -17.54
N ALA A 54 -9.75 5.20 -16.69
CA ALA A 54 -10.37 6.48 -17.02
C ALA A 54 -10.04 7.50 -15.93
N SER A 55 -10.04 8.78 -16.25
CA SER A 55 -9.95 9.87 -15.26
C SER A 55 -10.82 11.06 -15.65
N GLY A 56 -11.09 11.93 -14.69
CA GLY A 56 -11.84 13.15 -14.93
C GLY A 56 -12.01 14.00 -13.69
N THR A 57 -12.84 15.02 -13.79
CA THR A 57 -13.21 15.88 -12.66
C THR A 57 -14.72 15.81 -12.46
N ALA A 58 -15.17 15.71 -11.21
CA ALA A 58 -16.56 15.78 -10.81
C ALA A 58 -16.66 16.55 -9.50
N ASP A 59 -17.64 17.46 -9.39
CA ASP A 59 -17.85 18.29 -8.19
C ASP A 59 -16.58 19.02 -7.70
N GLY A 60 -15.73 19.45 -8.65
CA GLY A 60 -14.47 20.14 -8.38
C GLY A 60 -13.33 19.24 -7.86
N LYS A 61 -13.52 17.92 -7.82
CA LYS A 61 -12.49 16.95 -7.43
C LYS A 61 -12.07 16.06 -8.59
N THR A 62 -10.78 15.74 -8.63
CA THR A 62 -10.25 14.74 -9.55
C THR A 62 -10.72 13.35 -9.13
N TRP A 63 -11.01 12.51 -10.12
CA TRP A 63 -11.23 11.09 -9.92
C TRP A 63 -10.50 10.29 -10.99
N PHE A 64 -10.18 9.05 -10.65
CA PHE A 64 -9.70 8.06 -11.60
C PHE A 64 -10.35 6.70 -11.32
N ASP A 65 -10.63 5.96 -12.38
CA ASP A 65 -11.15 4.60 -12.33
C ASP A 65 -9.98 3.61 -12.48
N VAL A 66 -10.01 2.54 -11.70
CA VAL A 66 -9.06 1.41 -11.76
C VAL A 66 -9.81 0.09 -11.71
N ASP A 67 -9.20 -0.95 -12.25
CA ASP A 67 -9.70 -2.32 -12.17
C ASP A 67 -8.77 -3.19 -11.31
N ALA A 68 -9.32 -3.86 -10.30
CA ALA A 68 -8.63 -4.89 -9.54
C ALA A 68 -9.11 -6.28 -9.98
N ALA A 69 -8.21 -7.07 -10.53
CA ALA A 69 -8.49 -8.42 -11.03
C ALA A 69 -8.51 -9.47 -9.91
N ALA A 70 -8.99 -10.67 -10.23
CA ALA A 70 -9.14 -11.77 -9.28
C ALA A 70 -7.88 -12.09 -8.46
N GLU A 71 -6.69 -12.05 -9.05
CA GLU A 71 -5.41 -12.26 -8.33
C GLU A 71 -5.17 -11.16 -7.29
N THR A 72 -5.29 -9.89 -7.68
CA THR A 72 -5.18 -8.74 -6.78
C THR A 72 -6.19 -8.84 -5.64
N LEU A 73 -7.45 -9.19 -5.95
CA LEU A 73 -8.49 -9.37 -4.94
C LEU A 73 -8.16 -10.54 -4.00
N GLY A 74 -7.61 -11.64 -4.52
CA GLY A 74 -7.24 -12.82 -3.73
C GLY A 74 -6.10 -12.57 -2.75
N MET A 75 -5.11 -11.75 -3.13
CA MET A 75 -3.88 -11.56 -2.33
C MET A 75 -3.87 -10.32 -1.43
N THR A 76 -4.70 -9.32 -1.72
CA THR A 76 -4.63 -8.00 -1.07
C THR A 76 -5.89 -7.67 -0.29
N THR A 77 -5.87 -6.60 0.49
CA THR A 77 -7.05 -6.06 1.17
C THR A 77 -8.12 -5.51 0.21
N ALA A 78 -7.84 -5.43 -1.10
CA ALA A 78 -8.78 -4.95 -2.11
C ALA A 78 -10.08 -5.76 -2.16
N LYS A 79 -10.08 -7.04 -1.77
CA LYS A 79 -11.31 -7.84 -1.56
C LYS A 79 -12.28 -7.26 -0.52
N HIS A 80 -11.79 -6.41 0.38
CA HIS A 80 -12.56 -5.81 1.48
C HIS A 80 -12.77 -4.29 1.29
N TRP A 81 -12.31 -3.74 0.17
CA TRP A 81 -12.57 -2.34 -0.16
C TRP A 81 -14.04 -2.14 -0.50
N ARG A 82 -14.56 -0.96 -0.15
CA ARG A 82 -15.96 -0.57 -0.37
C ARG A 82 -16.04 0.93 -0.61
N GLN A 83 -17.16 1.36 -1.15
CA GLN A 83 -17.50 2.78 -1.25
C GLN A 83 -17.37 3.46 0.13
N GLY A 84 -16.82 4.69 0.14
CA GLY A 84 -16.45 5.44 1.34
C GLY A 84 -15.12 5.01 1.99
N GLY A 85 -14.48 3.97 1.48
CA GLY A 85 -13.15 3.54 1.94
C GLY A 85 -12.07 4.54 1.55
N ARG A 86 -11.13 4.81 2.47
CA ARG A 86 -9.97 5.68 2.22
C ARG A 86 -8.73 4.85 1.88
N LEU A 87 -7.92 5.33 0.95
CA LEU A 87 -6.73 4.64 0.45
C LEU A 87 -5.53 5.60 0.43
N ASN A 88 -4.36 5.14 0.87
CA ASN A 88 -3.10 5.79 0.58
C ASN A 88 -2.83 5.74 -0.93
N LEU A 89 -2.46 6.87 -1.51
CA LEU A 89 -2.13 6.98 -2.92
C LEU A 89 -0.67 7.41 -3.13
N GLU A 90 -0.03 6.78 -4.11
CA GLU A 90 1.28 7.19 -4.61
C GLU A 90 1.33 7.08 -6.14
N ARG A 91 1.86 8.12 -6.80
CA ARG A 91 2.07 8.14 -8.25
C ARG A 91 3.33 7.36 -8.61
N ALA A 92 3.34 6.72 -9.78
CA ALA A 92 4.55 6.09 -10.29
C ALA A 92 5.69 7.11 -10.48
N LEU A 93 6.90 6.70 -10.11
CA LEU A 93 8.11 7.51 -10.25
C LEU A 93 8.40 7.91 -11.71
N LYS A 94 8.80 9.15 -11.92
CA LYS A 94 9.39 9.66 -13.15
C LYS A 94 10.92 9.66 -13.05
N ILE A 95 11.59 9.69 -14.20
CA ILE A 95 13.04 9.87 -14.24
C ILE A 95 13.38 11.23 -13.63
N GLY A 96 14.26 11.21 -12.62
CA GLY A 96 14.69 12.41 -11.89
C GLY A 96 13.91 12.69 -10.61
N ASP A 97 12.85 11.94 -10.31
CA ASP A 97 12.14 12.05 -9.03
C ASP A 97 13.02 11.53 -7.87
N GLU A 98 12.80 12.08 -6.68
CA GLU A 98 13.49 11.65 -5.46
C GLU A 98 13.00 10.27 -4.99
N LEU A 99 13.93 9.37 -4.67
CA LEU A 99 13.64 8.09 -4.02
C LEU A 99 13.72 8.23 -2.50
N GLY A 100 12.69 8.83 -1.89
CA GLY A 100 12.70 9.18 -0.45
C GLY A 100 12.51 8.00 0.51
N GLY A 101 11.94 6.88 0.06
CA GLY A 101 11.79 5.64 0.81
C GLY A 101 12.75 4.55 0.33
N HIS A 102 12.19 3.44 -0.17
CA HIS A 102 12.94 2.37 -0.83
C HIS A 102 12.26 1.99 -2.15
N ILE A 103 12.84 1.05 -2.91
CA ILE A 103 12.20 0.61 -4.17
C ILE A 103 10.96 -0.20 -3.84
N VAL A 104 9.80 0.31 -4.25
CA VAL A 104 8.50 -0.35 -4.12
C VAL A 104 7.99 -0.69 -5.52
N ALA A 105 7.67 -1.95 -5.76
CA ALA A 105 7.09 -2.42 -7.02
C ALA A 105 5.60 -2.06 -7.11
N GLY A 106 4.90 -2.06 -5.98
CA GLY A 106 3.45 -2.01 -5.89
C GLY A 106 2.82 -3.38 -6.10
N HIS A 107 3.57 -4.44 -5.83
CA HIS A 107 3.16 -5.84 -5.97
C HIS A 107 3.05 -6.44 -4.57
N ALA A 108 1.98 -6.09 -3.86
CA ALA A 108 1.73 -6.59 -2.52
C ALA A 108 1.81 -8.13 -2.50
N ASP A 109 2.65 -8.65 -1.61
CA ASP A 109 2.91 -10.08 -1.46
C ASP A 109 1.84 -10.79 -0.62
N GLY A 110 1.06 -10.02 0.12
CA GLY A 110 -0.03 -10.55 0.93
C GLY A 110 -0.58 -9.52 1.91
N ILE A 111 -1.05 -10.04 3.04
CA ILE A 111 -1.68 -9.25 4.11
C ILE A 111 -0.92 -9.48 5.42
N ALA A 112 -0.61 -8.39 6.11
CA ALA A 112 -0.21 -8.42 7.52
C ALA A 112 -1.40 -8.02 8.41
N THR A 113 -1.46 -8.58 9.62
CA THR A 113 -2.47 -8.21 10.62
C THR A 113 -1.82 -7.38 11.72
N ILE A 114 -2.40 -6.22 12.04
CA ILE A 114 -2.04 -5.44 13.23
C ILE A 114 -2.45 -6.24 14.47
N VAL A 115 -1.50 -6.62 15.30
CA VAL A 115 -1.72 -7.34 16.56
C VAL A 115 -1.96 -6.36 17.70
N LYS A 116 -1.20 -5.27 17.72
CA LYS A 116 -1.26 -4.27 18.78
C LYS A 116 -0.90 -2.89 18.25
N ARG A 117 -1.54 -1.88 18.83
CA ARG A 117 -1.19 -0.47 18.70
C ARG A 117 -0.86 0.07 20.09
N GLU A 118 0.24 0.78 20.19
CA GLU A 118 0.66 1.52 21.38
C GLU A 118 0.84 2.98 20.98
N ASP A 119 0.00 3.85 21.53
CA ASP A 119 0.13 5.29 21.33
C ASP A 119 1.23 5.84 22.25
N LEU A 120 2.12 6.63 21.65
CA LEU A 120 3.22 7.35 22.28
C LEU A 120 2.98 8.86 22.06
N PRO A 121 3.71 9.76 22.73
CA PRO A 121 3.59 11.19 22.44
C PRO A 121 3.79 11.48 20.94
N ASP A 122 2.71 11.91 20.28
CA ASP A 122 2.58 12.23 18.85
C ASP A 122 2.94 11.09 17.86
N MET A 123 3.21 9.88 18.35
CA MET A 123 3.66 8.74 17.56
C MET A 123 2.83 7.50 17.89
N ALA A 124 2.94 6.48 17.05
CA ALA A 124 2.32 5.19 17.35
C ALA A 124 3.27 4.06 16.97
N ARG A 125 3.42 3.09 17.88
CA ARG A 125 4.06 1.81 17.60
C ARG A 125 3.00 0.80 17.21
N PHE A 126 3.26 0.07 16.14
CA PHE A 126 2.42 -1.05 15.71
C PHE A 126 3.22 -2.33 15.77
N GLU A 127 2.62 -3.35 16.38
CA GLU A 127 3.08 -4.74 16.28
C GLU A 127 2.20 -5.44 15.26
N LEU A 128 2.82 -6.09 14.29
CA LEU A 128 2.18 -6.77 13.18
C LEU A 128 2.63 -8.23 13.15
N ARG A 129 1.80 -9.07 12.53
CA ARG A 129 2.18 -10.44 12.15
C ARG A 129 1.88 -10.70 10.69
N THR A 130 2.65 -11.57 10.06
CA THR A 130 2.43 -12.01 8.68
C THR A 130 2.60 -13.53 8.57
N SER A 131 2.53 -14.09 7.36
CA SER A 131 2.81 -15.50 7.14
C SER A 131 4.30 -15.81 7.33
N ARG A 132 4.64 -17.07 7.63
CA ARG A 132 6.04 -17.52 7.72
C ARG A 132 6.80 -17.33 6.40
N GLU A 133 6.11 -17.47 5.28
CA GLU A 133 6.68 -17.28 3.93
C GLU A 133 7.14 -15.84 3.70
N LEU A 134 6.40 -14.86 4.22
CA LEU A 134 6.77 -13.44 4.13
C LEU A 134 7.75 -13.01 5.22
N ALA A 135 7.60 -13.54 6.43
CA ALA A 135 8.42 -13.18 7.58
C ALA A 135 9.93 -13.38 7.33
N ARG A 136 10.32 -14.38 6.54
CA ARG A 136 11.74 -14.65 6.20
C ARG A 136 12.42 -13.50 5.43
N PHE A 137 11.65 -12.59 4.84
CA PHE A 137 12.16 -11.42 4.11
C PHE A 137 12.20 -10.16 4.98
N ILE A 138 11.73 -10.24 6.22
CA ILE A 138 11.64 -9.10 7.13
C ILE A 138 12.81 -9.16 8.10
N ALA A 139 13.65 -8.13 8.08
CA ALA A 139 14.81 -8.02 8.96
C ALA A 139 14.73 -6.77 9.85
N ALA A 140 15.19 -6.86 11.09
CA ALA A 140 15.31 -5.69 11.95
C ALA A 140 16.21 -4.62 11.29
N LYS A 141 15.79 -3.36 11.34
CA LYS A 141 16.38 -2.22 10.62
C LYS A 141 16.30 -2.30 9.08
N GLY A 142 15.63 -3.31 8.53
CA GLY A 142 15.29 -3.38 7.11
C GLY A 142 14.06 -2.55 6.77
N SER A 143 13.76 -2.48 5.47
CA SER A 143 12.59 -1.81 4.92
C SER A 143 11.42 -2.79 4.77
N VAL A 144 10.20 -2.27 4.89
CA VAL A 144 8.96 -2.96 4.55
C VAL A 144 7.95 -1.94 4.05
N THR A 145 7.10 -2.32 3.10
CA THR A 145 5.99 -1.49 2.65
C THR A 145 4.68 -2.00 3.23
N LEU A 146 3.94 -1.13 3.93
CA LEU A 146 2.63 -1.45 4.53
C LEU A 146 1.57 -0.44 4.06
N ASP A 147 0.50 -0.92 3.42
CA ASP A 147 -0.49 -0.09 2.69
C ASP A 147 0.17 1.00 1.83
N GLY A 148 1.27 0.67 1.17
CA GLY A 148 2.01 1.61 0.30
C GLY A 148 2.90 2.60 1.04
N VAL A 149 3.07 2.49 2.35
CA VAL A 149 3.99 3.33 3.13
C VAL A 149 5.30 2.58 3.36
N SER A 150 6.42 3.17 2.95
CA SER A 150 7.77 2.70 3.23
C SER A 150 8.10 2.94 4.70
N LEU A 151 8.43 1.87 5.42
CA LEU A 151 8.66 1.91 6.86
C LEU A 151 9.91 1.12 7.26
N THR A 152 10.51 1.51 8.38
CA THR A 152 11.64 0.81 8.99
C THR A 152 11.15 -0.20 10.01
N VAL A 153 11.54 -1.47 9.83
CA VAL A 153 11.29 -2.53 10.80
C VAL A 153 12.12 -2.29 12.07
N ASN A 154 11.47 -2.20 13.21
CA ASN A 154 12.10 -1.91 14.50
C ASN A 154 12.53 -3.19 15.21
N THR A 155 11.65 -4.19 15.28
CA THR A 155 11.87 -5.50 15.92
C THR A 155 11.28 -6.59 15.04
N VAL A 156 11.81 -7.80 15.16
CA VAL A 156 11.32 -9.01 14.49
C VAL A 156 11.37 -10.16 15.51
N ASP A 157 10.29 -10.93 15.60
CA ASP A 157 10.18 -12.14 16.41
C ASP A 157 9.34 -13.19 15.68
N ASP A 158 10.00 -14.24 15.18
CA ASP A 158 9.42 -15.28 14.32
C ASP A 158 8.62 -14.72 13.13
N VAL A 159 7.29 -14.67 13.21
CA VAL A 159 6.38 -14.12 12.18
C VAL A 159 5.85 -12.73 12.52
N GLY A 160 6.22 -12.21 13.69
CA GLY A 160 5.88 -10.89 14.20
C GLY A 160 6.98 -9.88 13.93
N PHE A 161 6.59 -8.62 13.76
CA PHE A 161 7.51 -7.50 13.63
C PHE A 161 6.85 -6.21 14.09
N SER A 162 7.63 -5.16 14.34
CA SER A 162 7.09 -3.87 14.75
C SER A 162 7.59 -2.71 13.89
N VAL A 163 6.78 -1.68 13.76
CA VAL A 163 7.14 -0.39 13.16
C VAL A 163 6.77 0.75 14.10
N LEU A 164 7.52 1.85 14.04
CA LEU A 164 7.21 3.09 14.75
C LEU A 164 6.87 4.17 13.72
N ILE A 165 5.70 4.78 13.85
CA ILE A 165 5.20 5.79 12.91
C ILE A 165 5.33 7.17 13.54
N VAL A 166 5.99 8.06 12.79
CA VAL A 166 6.24 9.45 13.18
C VAL A 166 4.99 10.33 12.96
N PRO A 167 4.89 11.52 13.60
CA PRO A 167 3.66 12.32 13.58
C PRO A 167 3.22 12.72 12.17
N HIS A 168 4.17 13.12 11.31
CA HIS A 168 3.88 13.51 9.94
C HIS A 168 3.21 12.38 9.16
N THR A 169 3.78 11.18 9.19
CA THR A 169 3.23 10.00 8.50
C THR A 169 1.84 9.64 9.03
N LEU A 170 1.58 9.72 10.34
CA LEU A 170 0.24 9.50 10.88
C LEU A 170 -0.79 10.49 10.35
N ALA A 171 -0.38 11.75 10.12
CA ALA A 171 -1.26 12.82 9.68
C ALA A 171 -1.59 12.75 8.19
N VAL A 172 -0.64 12.35 7.34
CA VAL A 172 -0.79 12.37 5.87
C VAL A 172 -1.11 11.01 5.24
N THR A 173 -1.34 9.98 6.06
CA THR A 173 -1.69 8.63 5.60
C THR A 173 -2.88 8.06 6.36
N THR A 174 -3.39 6.91 5.92
CA THR A 174 -4.49 6.19 6.58
C THR A 174 -4.07 5.48 7.88
N LEU A 175 -2.78 5.48 8.22
CA LEU A 175 -2.19 4.68 9.30
C LEU A 175 -2.71 5.07 10.69
N SER A 176 -3.14 6.32 10.88
CA SER A 176 -3.77 6.77 12.12
C SER A 176 -5.07 6.03 12.45
N GLY A 177 -5.72 5.40 11.46
CA GLY A 177 -6.91 4.57 11.63
C GLY A 177 -6.63 3.10 11.95
N TRP A 178 -5.38 2.65 11.91
CA TRP A 178 -5.02 1.27 12.22
C TRP A 178 -5.26 0.93 13.69
N LYS A 179 -5.78 -0.28 13.93
CA LYS A 179 -6.07 -0.83 15.26
C LYS A 179 -5.82 -2.34 15.26
N ALA A 180 -5.78 -2.94 16.45
CA ALA A 180 -5.67 -4.40 16.56
C ALA A 180 -6.79 -5.09 15.75
N GLY A 181 -6.40 -6.11 14.98
CA GLY A 181 -7.28 -6.82 14.05
C GLY A 181 -7.40 -6.20 12.65
N SER A 182 -6.86 -4.98 12.42
CA SER A 182 -6.76 -4.43 11.07
C SER A 182 -5.87 -5.29 10.19
N GLU A 183 -6.29 -5.49 8.94
CA GLU A 183 -5.50 -6.10 7.88
C GLU A 183 -4.94 -5.00 6.98
N VAL A 184 -3.67 -5.13 6.60
CA VAL A 184 -2.95 -4.16 5.75
C VAL A 184 -2.20 -4.91 4.66
N ASN A 185 -2.08 -4.31 3.48
CA ASN A 185 -1.25 -4.86 2.41
C ASN A 185 0.22 -4.81 2.83
N ILE A 186 0.96 -5.89 2.58
CA ILE A 186 2.40 -5.95 2.81
C ILE A 186 3.12 -6.26 1.51
N GLU A 187 4.17 -5.49 1.22
CA GLU A 187 5.18 -5.80 0.21
C GLU A 187 6.54 -5.87 0.92
N VAL A 188 7.26 -6.98 0.75
CA VAL A 188 8.59 -7.16 1.33
C VAL A 188 9.62 -6.44 0.47
N ASP A 189 10.75 -6.04 1.07
CA ASP A 189 11.82 -5.38 0.34
C ASP A 189 12.29 -6.23 -0.85
N LEU A 190 12.29 -5.64 -2.04
CA LEU A 190 12.75 -6.28 -3.26
C LEU A 190 14.19 -6.80 -3.14
N MET A 191 15.05 -6.10 -2.39
CA MET A 191 16.42 -6.52 -2.11
C MET A 191 16.47 -7.84 -1.33
N ALA A 192 15.56 -8.04 -0.37
CA ALA A 192 15.47 -9.28 0.39
C ALA A 192 15.05 -10.46 -0.50
N ARG A 193 14.17 -10.21 -1.48
CA ARG A 193 13.76 -11.23 -2.46
C ARG A 193 14.93 -11.70 -3.32
N TYR A 194 15.74 -10.77 -3.84
CA TYR A 194 16.93 -11.13 -4.64
C TYR A 194 18.01 -11.81 -3.79
N ALA A 195 18.21 -11.38 -2.54
CA ALA A 195 19.13 -12.03 -1.62
C ALA A 195 18.74 -13.49 -1.34
N ALA A 196 17.45 -13.75 -1.08
CA ALA A 196 16.94 -15.10 -0.88
C ALA A 196 17.11 -15.95 -2.15
N ARG A 197 16.73 -15.42 -3.33
CA ARG A 197 16.86 -16.15 -4.59
C ARG A 197 18.31 -16.53 -4.89
N LEU A 198 19.26 -15.64 -4.62
CA LEU A 198 20.68 -15.92 -4.78
C LEU A 198 21.15 -17.01 -3.79
N SER A 199 20.62 -17.03 -2.57
CA SER A 199 20.93 -18.06 -1.57
C SER A 199 20.30 -19.42 -1.90
N GLU A 200 19.11 -19.47 -2.49
CA GLU A 200 18.42 -20.71 -2.90
C GLU A 200 19.12 -21.41 -4.07
N MET A 201 19.90 -20.65 -4.86
CA MET A 201 20.62 -21.15 -6.03
C MET A 201 22.07 -21.55 -5.71
N LYS A 202 22.48 -21.49 -4.44
CA LYS A 202 23.77 -22.03 -3.96
C LYS A 202 23.62 -23.51 -3.64
#